data_AF-A0A2M7PF23-F1
#
_entry.id   AF-A0A2M7PF23-F1
#
_cell.length_a   1.000
_cell.length_b   1.000
_cell.length_c   1.000
_cell.angle_alpha   90.00
_cell.angle_beta   90.00
_cell.angle_gamma   90.00
#
_symmetry.space_group_name_H-M   'P 1'
#
loop_
_entity.id
_entity.type
_entity.pdbx_description
1 polymer ?
#
loop_
_entity_poly.entity_id
_entity_poly.type
_entity_poly.pdbx_seq_one_letter_code
_entity_poly.pdbx_strand_id
1 'polypeptide(L)'
;MEELFELMITKEKDDGKAMVRLGIRLKIAGNEVLCPVSRLCDSYETFEKEFQTLNDALEQIEQKARRLFKSQSSSAGLRIGPETPAKDIWDILSAIDDEEVLTENFNDLLESQRQAVAEYVLTHCNIFSGKAAAFSRRYDSETGLMA
;
A
#
# COMPACT_ATOMS: atom_id res chain seq x y z
N MET A 1 -16.41 -0.36 14.04
CA MET A 1 -15.56 0.81 13.81
C MET A 1 -16.48 2.02 13.91
N GLU A 2 -16.18 3.01 14.74
CA GLU A 2 -16.96 4.26 14.73
C GLU A 2 -16.78 4.93 13.36
N GLU A 3 -17.83 5.57 12.84
CA GLU A 3 -17.77 6.34 11.60
C GLU A 3 -16.90 7.59 11.82
N LEU A 4 -15.61 7.45 11.54
CA LEU A 4 -14.59 8.48 11.77
C LEU A 4 -14.70 9.61 10.73
N PHE A 5 -15.08 9.27 9.50
CA PHE A 5 -15.20 10.20 8.38
C PHE A 5 -16.66 10.46 8.06
N GLU A 6 -16.99 11.71 7.76
CA GLU A 6 -18.35 12.14 7.46
C GLU A 6 -18.36 13.17 6.32
N LEU A 7 -19.37 13.10 5.46
CA LEU A 7 -19.59 14.08 4.41
C LEU A 7 -20.26 15.33 4.98
N MET A 8 -19.57 16.46 4.92
CA MET A 8 -20.11 17.77 5.30
C MET A 8 -20.75 18.42 4.07
N ILE A 9 -22.07 18.62 4.11
CA ILE A 9 -22.82 19.25 3.03
C ILE A 9 -23.16 20.69 3.41
N THR A 10 -22.78 21.64 2.56
CA THR A 10 -23.13 23.06 2.69
C THR A 10 -23.97 23.46 1.48
N LYS A 11 -25.10 24.15 1.69
CA LYS A 11 -25.90 24.71 0.61
C LYS A 11 -25.60 26.20 0.50
N GLU A 12 -25.17 26.66 -0.67
CA GLU A 12 -25.10 28.10 -0.92
C GLU A 12 -26.50 28.70 -1.03
N LYS A 13 -26.65 29.94 -0.54
CA LYS A 13 -27.93 30.64 -0.48
C LYS A 13 -28.44 31.14 -1.84
N ASP A 14 -27.58 31.23 -2.86
CA ASP A 14 -27.90 31.93 -4.12
C ASP A 14 -28.17 31.02 -5.32
N ASP A 15 -27.48 29.86 -5.46
CA ASP A 15 -27.62 28.97 -6.63
C ASP A 15 -28.18 27.58 -6.31
N GLY A 16 -28.48 27.29 -5.03
CA GLY A 16 -29.01 25.99 -4.59
C GLY A 16 -28.07 24.79 -4.79
N LYS A 17 -26.87 25.00 -5.35
CA LYS A 17 -25.86 23.97 -5.51
C LYS A 17 -25.35 23.52 -4.14
N ALA A 18 -25.37 22.20 -3.96
CA ALA A 18 -24.81 21.56 -2.78
C ALA A 18 -23.29 21.48 -2.95
N MET A 19 -22.56 22.11 -2.05
CA MET A 19 -21.12 21.96 -1.94
C MET A 19 -20.80 20.95 -0.85
N VAL A 20 -19.78 20.13 -1.08
CA VAL A 20 -19.46 18.98 -0.26
C VAL A 20 -17.99 19.00 0.13
N ARG A 21 -17.67 18.57 1.34
CA ARG A 21 -16.29 18.31 1.78
C ARG A 21 -16.24 17.12 2.73
N LEU A 22 -15.09 16.49 2.82
CA LEU A 22 -14.83 15.44 3.79
C LEU A 22 -14.50 16.05 5.16
N GLY A 23 -15.11 15.52 6.21
CA GLY A 23 -14.82 15.84 7.60
C GLY A 23 -14.37 14.60 8.38
N ILE A 24 -13.65 14.85 9.47
CA ILE A 24 -13.27 13.85 10.47
C ILE A 24 -13.91 14.20 11.81
N ARG A 25 -14.53 13.21 12.45
CA ARG A 25 -15.14 13.34 13.77
C ARG A 25 -14.06 13.15 14.84
N LEU A 26 -13.80 14.19 15.62
CA LEU A 26 -12.82 14.17 16.70
C LEU A 26 -13.53 14.24 18.05
N LYS A 27 -13.13 13.38 18.98
CA LYS A 27 -13.59 13.43 20.37
C LYS A 27 -12.52 14.06 21.25
N ILE A 28 -12.74 15.29 21.71
CA ILE A 28 -11.78 16.06 22.52
C ILE A 28 -12.44 16.43 23.84
N ALA A 29 -11.85 16.00 24.96
CA ALA A 29 -12.35 16.26 26.32
C ALA A 29 -13.84 15.89 26.51
N GLY A 30 -14.31 14.82 25.85
CA GLY A 30 -15.70 14.37 25.90
C GLY A 30 -16.65 15.05 24.91
N ASN A 31 -16.20 16.07 24.18
CA ASN A 31 -16.97 16.74 23.14
C ASN A 31 -16.65 16.16 21.76
N GLU A 32 -17.67 15.98 20.93
CA GLU A 32 -17.50 15.62 19.52
C GLU A 32 -17.47 16.88 18.64
N VAL A 33 -16.45 16.97 17.79
CA VAL A 33 -16.24 18.07 16.84
C VAL A 33 -16.01 17.49 15.46
N LEU A 34 -16.74 17.98 14.46
CA LEU A 34 -16.55 17.61 13.06
C LEU A 34 -15.61 18.61 12.38
N CYS A 35 -14.38 18.16 12.06
CA CYS A 35 -13.34 18.99 11.48
C CYS A 35 -13.20 18.73 9.97
N PRO A 36 -13.13 19.75 9.12
CA PRO A 36 -12.91 19.55 7.68
C PRO A 36 -11.49 19.05 7.41
N VAL A 37 -11.37 18.04 6.54
CA VAL A 37 -10.08 17.47 6.09
C VAL A 37 -9.84 17.61 4.58
N SER A 38 -10.87 17.98 3.81
CA SER A 38 -10.73 18.38 2.41
C SER A 38 -11.20 19.81 2.19
N ARG A 39 -10.88 20.34 1.00
CA ARG A 39 -11.49 21.59 0.52
C ARG A 39 -12.99 21.40 0.25
N LEU A 40 -13.68 22.52 0.13
CA LEU A 40 -15.08 22.57 -0.29
C LEU A 40 -15.16 22.39 -1.80
N CYS A 41 -15.88 21.36 -2.25
CA CYS A 41 -16.03 20.95 -3.63
C CYS A 41 -17.44 21.28 -4.13
N ASP A 42 -17.54 21.85 -5.33
CA ASP A 42 -18.81 22.25 -5.97
C ASP A 42 -19.34 21.19 -6.96
N SER A 43 -18.56 20.12 -7.17
CA SER A 43 -18.79 19.10 -8.18
C SER A 43 -18.19 17.77 -7.74
N TYR A 44 -18.73 16.67 -8.26
CA TYR A 44 -18.21 15.33 -7.96
C TYR A 44 -16.76 15.16 -8.44
N GLU A 45 -16.42 15.69 -9.62
CA GLU A 45 -15.06 15.58 -10.17
C GLU A 45 -14.00 16.26 -9.29
N THR A 46 -14.32 17.43 -8.72
CA THR A 46 -13.41 18.11 -7.79
C THR A 46 -13.32 17.38 -6.44
N PHE A 47 -14.42 16.80 -5.98
CA PHE A 47 -14.43 15.96 -4.78
C PHE A 47 -13.60 14.69 -4.95
N GLU A 48 -13.74 14.00 -6.07
CA GLU A 48 -12.98 12.78 -6.39
C GLU A 48 -11.47 13.04 -6.43
N LYS A 49 -11.04 14.16 -7.03
CA LYS A 49 -9.62 14.59 -7.02
C LYS A 49 -9.08 14.85 -5.62
N GLU A 50 -9.85 15.53 -4.78
CA GLU A 50 -9.45 15.79 -3.38
C GLU A 50 -9.45 14.49 -2.55
N PHE A 51 -10.41 13.59 -2.80
CA PHE A 51 -10.47 12.27 -2.16
C PHE A 51 -9.26 11.40 -2.54
N GLN A 52 -8.88 11.37 -3.83
CA GLN A 52 -7.70 10.64 -4.27
C GLN A 52 -6.42 11.19 -3.64
N THR A 53 -6.30 12.52 -3.53
CA THR A 53 -5.16 13.17 -2.86
C THR A 53 -5.03 12.71 -1.39
N LEU A 54 -6.15 12.54 -0.70
CA LEU A 54 -6.16 12.02 0.68
C LEU A 54 -5.79 10.54 0.74
N ASN A 55 -6.25 9.72 -0.20
CA ASN A 55 -5.84 8.31 -0.28
C ASN A 55 -4.34 8.17 -0.50
N ASP A 56 -3.76 8.93 -1.43
CA ASP A 56 -2.32 8.93 -1.69
C ASP A 56 -1.53 9.32 -0.42
N ALA A 57 -2.05 10.28 0.36
CA ALA A 57 -1.45 10.68 1.63
C ALA A 57 -1.55 9.58 2.71
N LEU A 58 -2.68 8.89 2.79
CA LEU A 58 -2.88 7.75 3.70
C LEU A 58 -1.96 6.59 3.34
N GLU A 59 -1.81 6.28 2.06
CA GLU A 59 -0.88 5.26 1.57
C GLU A 59 0.57 5.62 1.91
N GLN A 60 0.97 6.88 1.77
CA GLN A 60 2.30 7.33 2.21
C GLN A 60 2.52 7.16 3.71
N ILE A 61 1.49 7.35 4.54
CA ILE A 61 1.55 7.11 5.98
C ILE A 61 1.69 5.62 6.27
N GLU A 62 0.93 4.77 5.57
CA GLU A 62 1.05 3.31 5.66
C GLU A 62 2.47 2.85 5.31
N GLN A 63 3.03 3.35 4.20
CA GLN A 63 4.41 3.06 3.81
C GLN A 63 5.43 3.51 4.86
N LYS A 64 5.22 4.67 5.49
CA LYS A 64 6.07 5.15 6.60
C LYS A 64 5.94 4.24 7.82
N ALA A 65 4.72 3.87 8.21
CA ALA A 65 4.45 2.97 9.32
C ALA A 65 5.12 1.61 9.06
N ARG A 66 5.01 1.08 7.84
CA ARG A 66 5.67 -0.14 7.40
C ARG A 66 7.18 -0.07 7.58
N ARG A 67 7.83 1.03 7.19
CA ARG A 67 9.28 1.22 7.42
C ARG A 67 9.63 1.23 8.91
N LEU A 68 8.79 1.83 9.76
CA LEU A 68 9.01 1.89 11.21
C LEU A 68 8.80 0.52 11.89
N PHE A 69 7.76 -0.22 11.50
CA PHE A 69 7.54 -1.56 12.03
C PHE A 69 8.60 -2.54 11.50
N LYS A 70 8.99 -2.45 10.23
CA LYS A 70 10.09 -3.24 9.66
C LYS A 70 11.44 -2.91 10.28
N SER A 71 11.73 -1.64 10.63
CA SER A 71 12.98 -1.30 11.33
C SER A 71 13.04 -1.84 12.76
N GLN A 72 11.88 -2.06 13.40
CA GLN A 72 11.78 -2.70 14.71
C GLN A 72 11.80 -4.24 14.63
N SER A 73 11.28 -4.85 13.57
CA SER A 73 11.35 -6.31 13.36
C SER A 73 12.63 -6.78 12.65
N SER A 74 13.51 -5.86 12.25
CA SER A 74 14.86 -6.15 11.72
C SER A 74 15.86 -6.60 12.80
N SER A 75 15.42 -7.36 13.80
CA SER A 75 16.30 -8.24 14.58
C SER A 75 16.50 -9.61 13.91
N ALA A 76 16.07 -9.80 12.66
CA ALA A 76 16.48 -10.93 11.82
C ALA A 76 16.48 -10.59 10.31
N GLY A 77 17.50 -9.85 9.85
CA GLY A 77 18.29 -10.33 8.71
C GLY A 77 18.03 -9.92 7.25
N LEU A 78 17.05 -9.07 6.88
CA LEU A 78 16.82 -8.74 5.45
C LEU A 78 16.90 -7.23 5.16
N ARG A 79 18.07 -6.77 4.71
CA ARG A 79 18.33 -5.37 4.29
C ARG A 79 17.92 -5.12 2.84
N ILE A 80 16.63 -5.25 2.52
CA ILE A 80 16.12 -4.89 1.19
C ILE A 80 15.67 -3.42 1.21
N GLY A 81 16.42 -2.56 0.53
CA GLY A 81 16.09 -1.15 0.31
C GLY A 81 15.31 -0.94 -0.99
N PRO A 82 14.75 0.26 -1.22
CA PRO A 82 13.98 0.57 -2.43
C PRO A 82 14.80 0.47 -3.73
N GLU A 83 16.11 0.73 -3.66
CA GLU A 83 17.05 0.68 -4.79
C GLU A 83 17.78 -0.68 -4.91
N THR A 84 17.40 -1.69 -4.12
CA THR A 84 18.07 -3.00 -4.17
C THR A 84 17.77 -3.70 -5.51
N PRO A 85 18.80 -4.14 -6.27
CA PRO A 85 18.61 -4.85 -7.53
C PRO A 85 17.78 -6.13 -7.38
N ALA A 86 16.98 -6.46 -8.40
CA ALA A 86 16.13 -7.65 -8.41
C ALA A 86 16.89 -8.95 -8.16
N LYS A 87 18.12 -9.07 -8.70
CA LYS A 87 19.00 -10.20 -8.44
C LYS A 87 19.32 -10.35 -6.96
N ASP A 88 19.73 -9.28 -6.29
CA ASP A 88 20.14 -9.33 -4.89
C ASP A 88 18.94 -9.63 -3.99
N ILE A 89 17.76 -9.10 -4.34
CA ILE A 89 16.52 -9.46 -3.66
C ILE A 89 16.24 -10.96 -3.81
N TRP A 90 16.35 -11.50 -5.02
CA TRP A 90 16.15 -12.92 -5.28
C TRP A 90 17.18 -13.81 -4.60
N ASP A 91 18.45 -13.41 -4.55
CA ASP A 91 19.52 -14.15 -3.86
C ASP A 91 19.19 -14.30 -2.36
N ILE A 92 18.56 -13.29 -1.75
CA ILE A 92 18.14 -13.41 -0.34
C ILE A 92 16.86 -14.24 -0.20
N LEU A 93 15.85 -14.04 -1.06
CA LEU A 93 14.60 -14.80 -1.01
C LEU A 93 14.83 -16.30 -1.28
N SER A 94 15.69 -16.63 -2.23
CA SER A 94 15.99 -18.02 -2.60
C SER A 94 16.79 -18.78 -1.53
N ALA A 95 17.41 -18.06 -0.58
CA ALA A 95 18.05 -18.64 0.60
C ALA A 95 17.05 -19.03 1.70
N ILE A 96 15.77 -18.67 1.58
CA ILE A 96 14.73 -19.07 2.53
C ILE A 96 14.30 -20.51 2.23
N ASP A 97 14.57 -21.41 3.17
CA ASP A 97 14.24 -22.83 3.04
C ASP A 97 12.73 -23.10 3.08
N ASP A 98 11.98 -22.34 3.87
CA ASP A 98 10.53 -22.46 3.99
C ASP A 98 9.81 -21.71 2.85
N GLU A 99 8.99 -22.43 2.08
CA GLU A 99 8.27 -21.84 0.94
C GLU A 99 7.13 -20.91 1.34
N GLU A 100 6.50 -21.10 2.50
CA GLU A 100 5.46 -20.18 3.00
C GLU A 100 6.10 -18.87 3.46
N VAL A 101 7.23 -18.95 4.16
CA VAL A 101 8.00 -17.76 4.57
C VAL A 101 8.54 -17.02 3.34
N LEU A 102 8.94 -17.73 2.28
CA LEU A 102 9.33 -17.11 1.01
C LEU A 102 8.16 -16.35 0.39
N THR A 103 6.97 -16.98 0.30
CA THR A 103 5.76 -16.36 -0.23
C THR A 103 5.40 -15.09 0.54
N GLU A 104 5.40 -15.16 1.87
CA GLU A 104 5.14 -14.00 2.73
C GLU A 104 6.15 -12.89 2.45
N ASN A 105 7.45 -13.19 2.46
CA ASN A 105 8.51 -12.19 2.23
C ASN A 105 8.47 -11.58 0.82
N PHE A 106 8.15 -12.37 -0.21
CA PHE A 106 8.01 -11.88 -1.58
C PHE A 106 6.79 -10.96 -1.72
N ASN A 107 5.62 -11.39 -1.21
CA ASN A 107 4.40 -10.58 -1.23
C ASN A 107 4.60 -9.27 -0.44
N ASP A 108 5.49 -9.29 0.55
CA ASP A 108 5.94 -8.14 1.32
C ASP A 108 6.98 -7.22 0.63
N LEU A 109 7.32 -7.44 -0.63
CA LEU A 109 8.08 -6.45 -1.39
C LEU A 109 7.16 -5.31 -1.88
N LEU A 110 7.75 -4.21 -2.36
CA LEU A 110 6.99 -3.20 -3.10
C LEU A 110 6.55 -3.79 -4.44
N GLU A 111 5.46 -3.31 -5.02
CA GLU A 111 4.97 -3.81 -6.31
C GLU A 111 6.04 -3.74 -7.41
N SER A 112 6.73 -2.61 -7.52
CA SER A 112 7.84 -2.42 -8.48
C SER A 112 8.98 -3.42 -8.25
N GLN A 113 9.25 -3.80 -7.01
CA GLN A 113 10.26 -4.79 -6.65
C GLN A 113 9.78 -6.21 -6.95
N ARG A 114 8.51 -6.55 -6.65
CA ARG A 114 7.91 -7.84 -7.01
C ARG A 114 7.96 -8.05 -8.51
N GLN A 115 7.59 -7.04 -9.28
CA GLN A 115 7.63 -7.09 -10.74
C GLN A 115 9.05 -7.30 -11.26
N ALA A 116 10.03 -6.52 -10.77
CA ALA A 116 11.42 -6.66 -11.18
C ALA A 116 12.03 -8.02 -10.80
N VAL A 117 11.70 -8.54 -9.61
CA VAL A 117 12.14 -9.86 -9.15
C VAL A 117 11.47 -10.97 -9.96
N ALA A 118 10.16 -10.89 -10.20
CA ALA A 118 9.45 -11.86 -11.02
C ALA A 118 10.02 -11.91 -12.44
N GLU A 119 10.26 -10.75 -13.06
CA GLU A 119 10.91 -10.68 -14.36
C GLU A 119 12.29 -11.32 -14.32
N TYR A 120 13.13 -10.99 -13.33
CA TYR A 120 14.46 -11.59 -13.16
C TYR A 120 14.38 -13.13 -13.02
N VAL A 121 13.49 -13.65 -12.19
CA VAL A 121 13.35 -15.10 -11.97
C VAL A 121 12.89 -15.81 -13.24
N LEU A 122 11.87 -15.27 -13.91
CA LEU A 122 11.26 -15.92 -15.09
C LEU A 122 12.18 -15.86 -16.32
N THR A 123 13.10 -14.91 -16.39
CA THR A 123 13.98 -14.71 -17.55
C THR A 123 15.43 -15.15 -17.33
N HIS A 124 15.95 -15.06 -16.10
CA HIS A 124 17.36 -15.32 -15.81
C HIS A 124 17.60 -16.56 -14.93
N CYS A 125 16.58 -17.06 -14.23
CA CYS A 125 16.73 -18.24 -13.38
C CYS A 125 16.20 -19.51 -14.05
N ASN A 126 16.68 -20.68 -13.61
CA ASN A 126 16.17 -21.95 -14.10
C ASN A 126 14.83 -22.29 -13.43
N ILE A 127 13.73 -21.85 -14.02
CA ILE A 127 12.36 -22.07 -13.53
C ILE A 127 11.90 -23.54 -13.57
N PHE A 128 12.69 -24.46 -14.12
CA PHE A 128 12.34 -25.89 -14.15
C PHE A 128 12.90 -26.67 -12.95
N SER A 129 13.73 -26.04 -12.11
CA SER A 129 14.29 -26.70 -10.92
C SER A 129 14.53 -25.74 -9.75
N GLY A 130 14.60 -26.29 -8.54
CA GLY A 130 14.91 -25.53 -7.32
C GLY A 130 13.84 -24.49 -6.95
N LYS A 131 14.27 -23.44 -6.25
CA LYS A 131 13.38 -22.39 -5.71
C LYS A 131 12.71 -21.55 -6.80
N ALA A 132 13.36 -21.36 -7.95
CA ALA A 132 12.74 -20.68 -9.09
C ALA A 132 11.54 -21.45 -9.67
N ALA A 133 11.57 -22.79 -9.61
CA ALA A 133 10.42 -23.61 -9.99
C ALA A 133 9.27 -23.52 -8.98
N ALA A 134 9.58 -23.50 -7.68
CA ALA A 134 8.57 -23.27 -6.64
C ALA A 134 7.91 -21.89 -6.81
N PHE A 135 8.72 -20.86 -7.05
CA PHE A 135 8.26 -19.51 -7.38
C PHE A 135 7.33 -19.50 -8.60
N SER A 136 7.78 -20.04 -9.73
CA SER A 136 7.00 -20.03 -10.98
C SER A 136 5.66 -20.77 -10.89
N ARG A 137 5.50 -21.75 -9.98
CA ARG A 137 4.24 -22.46 -9.78
C ARG A 137 3.22 -21.68 -8.94
N ARG A 138 3.71 -20.82 -8.04
CA ARG A 138 2.90 -20.09 -7.07
C ARG A 138 2.66 -18.64 -7.49
N TYR A 139 3.55 -18.10 -8.32
CA TYR A 139 3.43 -16.74 -8.84
C TYR A 139 2.27 -16.60 -9.83
N ASP A 140 1.42 -15.63 -9.56
CA ASP A 140 0.33 -15.20 -10.41
C ASP A 140 0.71 -13.91 -11.14
N SER A 141 0.78 -13.98 -12.47
CA SER A 141 1.15 -12.85 -13.32
C SER A 141 0.08 -11.76 -13.41
N GLU A 142 -1.18 -12.06 -13.09
CA GLU A 142 -2.26 -11.07 -13.10
C GLU A 142 -2.22 -10.21 -11.84
N THR A 143 -1.96 -10.82 -10.69
CA THR A 143 -1.94 -10.12 -9.38
C THR A 143 -0.54 -9.68 -8.95
N GLY A 144 0.52 -10.26 -9.51
CA GLY A 144 1.91 -9.98 -9.12
C GLY A 144 2.27 -10.52 -7.74
N LEU A 145 1.55 -11.55 -7.27
CA LEU A 145 1.67 -12.16 -5.94
C LEU A 145 1.93 -13.67 -6.04
N MET A 146 2.37 -14.27 -4.94
CA MET A 146 2.50 -15.71 -4.78
C MET A 146 1.37 -16.27 -3.92
N ALA A 147 0.82 -17.42 -4.34
CA ALA A 147 -0.23 -18.19 -3.64
C ALA A 147 0.32 -19.32 -2.75
#